data_AF-W2HFE2-F1
#
_entry.id   AF-W2HFE2-F1
#
_cell.length_a   1.000
_cell.length_b   1.000
_cell.length_c   1.000
_cell.angle_alpha   90.00
_cell.angle_beta   90.00
_cell.angle_gamma   90.00
#
_symmetry.space_group_name_H-M   'P 1'
#
loop_
_entity.id
_entity.type
_entity.pdbx_description
1 polymer ?
#
loop_
_entity_poly.entity_id
_entity_poly.type
_entity_poly.pdbx_seq_one_letter_code
_entity_poly.pdbx_strand_id
1 'polypeptide(L)'
;GAGVGNSNGDKTDFVEIFKASAHFERLQSSLDQEGVTRPSPSLPALEFSDKRAASELTQAKFLLKRFCGLYWRTASFNLTRFAISLGMGIAYGITYVRTEYETYSGVNSGLGMIYMITSFIGLIAFNGLIPIAYEERAVFYRERAAQTYNAFWYFFGLGVMEIPYAAASVLLFLIPFFPTVGFSGIGAFLTSWLVLVLQVLHQAFMAELLVFLLPNLEVAEIVGVLLNLLGYLFSGFSPPASALPSATVWLYDITPMKYSTAAFSAVVFGDCSSDGDLGCTRMTNVPPSLPENLTVKEYLETNFLMKHSEIWRNCGFLLLFVVIFGIFTLLAMRFLNYQKK
;
A
#
# COMPACT_ATOMS: atom_id res chain seq x y z
N GLY A 1 40.53 36.52 -33.09
CA GLY A 1 40.22 35.61 -31.98
C GLY A 1 41.52 35.06 -31.47
N ALA A 2 41.76 35.11 -30.15
CA ALA A 2 43.01 34.66 -29.54
C ALA A 2 43.27 33.18 -29.91
N GLY A 3 44.51 32.91 -30.32
CA GLY A 3 44.91 31.71 -31.05
C GLY A 3 44.95 30.45 -30.21
N VAL A 4 44.37 29.39 -30.76
CA VAL A 4 44.66 28.00 -30.40
C VAL A 4 46.05 27.64 -30.93
N GLY A 5 47.06 27.76 -30.07
CA GLY A 5 48.38 27.20 -30.31
C GLY A 5 48.35 25.70 -30.05
N ASN A 6 48.31 24.91 -31.12
CA ASN A 6 48.50 23.47 -31.09
C ASN A 6 50.00 23.16 -30.97
N SER A 7 50.56 23.17 -29.75
CA SER A 7 51.89 22.64 -29.49
C SER A 7 51.79 21.20 -29.01
N ASN A 8 52.11 20.26 -29.89
CA ASN A 8 52.53 18.88 -29.57
C ASN A 8 53.86 18.88 -28.80
N GLY A 9 53.90 19.55 -27.64
CA GLY A 9 54.94 19.35 -26.65
C GLY A 9 54.54 18.17 -25.78
N ASP A 10 55.46 17.24 -25.56
CA ASP A 10 55.28 16.02 -24.77
C ASP A 10 54.30 16.23 -23.61
N LYS A 11 53.13 15.59 -23.68
CA LYS A 11 52.18 15.59 -22.57
C LYS A 11 52.88 14.87 -21.41
N THR A 12 53.37 15.65 -20.45
CA THR A 12 53.93 15.16 -19.20
C THR A 12 53.02 14.07 -18.62
N ASP A 13 53.49 12.83 -18.64
CA ASP A 13 52.75 11.71 -18.06
C ASP A 13 52.93 11.74 -16.53
N PHE A 14 51.98 12.38 -15.85
CA PHE A 14 51.97 12.46 -14.39
C PHE A 14 51.88 11.09 -13.71
N VAL A 15 51.35 10.06 -14.39
CA VAL A 15 51.30 8.70 -13.85
C VAL A 15 52.70 8.10 -13.85
N GLU A 16 53.45 8.25 -14.95
CA GLU A 16 54.81 7.75 -15.05
C GLU A 16 55.75 8.47 -14.08
N ILE A 17 55.64 9.79 -13.98
CA ILE A 17 56.43 10.59 -13.03
C ILE A 17 56.11 10.22 -11.59
N PHE A 18 54.84 10.01 -11.23
CA PHE A 18 54.48 9.57 -9.88
C PHE A 18 55.07 8.19 -9.58
N LYS A 19 54.93 7.22 -10.51
CA LYS A 19 55.50 5.87 -10.36
C LYS A 19 57.02 5.86 -10.21
N ALA A 20 57.73 6.77 -10.87
CA ALA A 20 59.17 6.93 -10.76
C ALA A 20 59.60 7.77 -9.54
N SER A 21 58.67 8.34 -8.78
CA SER A 21 58.98 9.21 -7.65
C SER A 21 59.27 8.43 -6.36
N ALA A 22 60.09 9.02 -5.49
CA ALA A 22 60.33 8.50 -4.14
C ALA A 22 59.05 8.41 -3.28
N HIS A 23 58.00 9.17 -3.60
CA HIS A 23 56.71 9.08 -2.91
C HIS A 23 56.00 7.75 -3.21
N PHE A 24 56.07 7.29 -4.46
CA PHE A 24 55.51 5.99 -4.85
C PHE A 24 56.27 4.85 -4.19
N GLU A 25 57.61 4.89 -4.18
CA GLU A 25 58.43 3.91 -3.47
C GLU A 25 58.09 3.86 -1.97
N ARG A 26 57.94 5.01 -1.33
CA ARG A 26 57.57 5.09 0.09
C ARG A 26 56.17 4.52 0.34
N LEU A 27 55.18 4.88 -0.48
CA LEU A 27 53.83 4.34 -0.38
C LEU A 27 53.82 2.82 -0.55
N GLN A 28 54.54 2.31 -1.55
CA GLN A 28 54.66 0.88 -1.82
C GLN A 28 55.31 0.16 -0.65
N SER A 29 56.41 0.70 -0.10
CA SER A 29 57.07 0.15 1.08
C SER A 29 56.16 0.11 2.31
N SER A 30 55.31 1.12 2.51
CA SER A 30 54.31 1.14 3.60
C SER A 30 53.21 0.12 3.39
N LEU A 31 52.75 -0.08 2.14
CA LEU A 31 51.75 -1.10 1.82
C LEU A 31 52.30 -2.51 1.97
N ASP A 32 53.58 -2.73 1.64
CA ASP A 32 54.26 -4.03 1.74
C ASP A 32 54.62 -4.44 3.18
N GLN A 33 54.40 -3.58 4.18
CA GLN A 33 54.57 -3.93 5.58
C GLN A 33 53.62 -5.06 6.00
N GLU A 34 54.14 -5.97 6.83
CA GLU A 34 53.33 -7.05 7.40
C GLU A 34 52.16 -6.48 8.21
N GLY A 35 50.96 -7.04 8.00
CA GLY A 35 49.74 -6.60 8.66
C GLY A 35 48.99 -5.49 7.92
N VAL A 36 49.55 -4.93 6.84
CA VAL A 36 48.87 -3.92 6.01
C VAL A 36 48.19 -4.57 4.80
N THR A 37 48.97 -5.02 3.81
CA THR A 37 48.44 -5.76 2.64
C THR A 37 48.83 -7.24 2.62
N ARG A 38 49.69 -7.66 3.56
CA ARG A 38 50.18 -9.03 3.70
C ARG A 38 49.86 -9.57 5.09
N PRO A 39 49.57 -10.86 5.25
CA PRO A 39 49.35 -11.45 6.57
C PRO A 39 50.57 -11.26 7.47
N SER A 40 50.35 -10.89 8.73
CA SER A 40 51.41 -10.83 9.74
C SER A 40 51.25 -12.00 10.72
N PRO A 41 52.34 -12.65 11.14
CA PRO A 41 52.29 -13.66 12.20
C PRO A 41 51.91 -13.07 13.58
N SER A 42 52.15 -11.78 13.80
CA SER A 42 51.93 -11.11 15.09
C SER A 42 50.61 -10.34 15.18
N LEU A 43 49.99 -10.03 14.04
CA LEU A 43 48.71 -9.32 13.97
C LEU A 43 47.63 -10.21 13.32
N PRO A 44 46.60 -10.62 14.06
CA PRO A 44 45.50 -11.39 13.48
C PRO A 44 44.75 -10.54 12.44
N ALA A 45 44.19 -11.21 11.42
CA ALA A 45 43.37 -10.55 10.43
C ALA A 45 42.14 -9.89 11.09
N LEU A 46 41.83 -8.66 10.68
CA LEU A 46 40.62 -7.97 11.13
C LEU A 46 39.40 -8.61 10.45
N GLU A 47 38.80 -9.59 11.13
CA GLU A 47 37.58 -10.25 10.66
C GLU A 47 36.35 -9.65 11.36
N PHE A 48 35.37 -9.23 10.56
CA PHE A 48 34.06 -8.83 11.05
C PHE A 48 33.12 -10.02 10.97
N SER A 49 32.69 -10.55 12.12
CA SER A 49 31.73 -11.66 12.19
C SER A 49 30.38 -11.29 11.61
N ASP A 50 29.94 -10.06 11.88
CA ASP A 50 28.60 -9.60 11.58
C ASP A 50 28.60 -8.50 10.53
N LYS A 51 27.63 -8.59 9.61
CA LYS A 51 27.41 -7.57 8.60
C LYS A 51 27.05 -6.19 9.20
N ARG A 52 26.51 -6.16 10.42
CA ARG A 52 26.03 -4.95 11.10
C ARG A 52 26.46 -4.97 12.56
N ALA A 53 26.79 -3.80 13.10
CA ALA A 53 27.29 -3.68 14.48
C ALA A 53 26.20 -3.88 15.56
N ALA A 54 24.93 -3.57 15.26
CA ALA A 54 23.83 -3.67 16.22
C ALA A 54 23.05 -4.98 16.08
N SER A 55 22.59 -5.55 17.21
CA SER A 55 21.72 -6.73 17.20
C SER A 55 20.37 -6.45 16.52
N GLU A 56 19.72 -7.49 15.99
CA GLU A 56 18.43 -7.36 15.30
C GLU A 56 17.34 -6.73 16.20
N LEU A 57 17.31 -7.05 17.51
CA LEU A 57 16.37 -6.44 18.46
C LEU A 57 16.65 -4.95 18.69
N THR A 58 17.92 -4.57 18.74
CA THR A 58 18.33 -3.17 18.85
C THR A 58 17.87 -2.40 17.62
N GLN A 59 18.10 -2.94 16.41
CA GLN A 59 17.64 -2.35 15.16
C GLN A 59 16.12 -2.17 15.16
N ALA A 60 15.36 -3.21 15.51
CA ALA A 60 13.89 -3.19 15.61
C ALA A 60 13.38 -2.09 16.53
N LYS A 61 13.92 -2.01 17.76
CA LYS A 61 13.52 -1.04 18.78
C LYS A 61 13.75 0.40 18.32
N PHE A 62 14.92 0.69 17.75
CA PHE A 62 15.25 2.06 17.31
C PHE A 62 14.46 2.46 16.07
N LEU A 63 14.23 1.55 15.13
CA LEU A 63 13.41 1.82 13.96
C LEU A 63 11.93 2.03 14.33
N LEU A 64 11.36 1.20 15.20
CA LEU A 64 9.99 1.41 15.67
C LEU A 64 9.85 2.75 16.42
N LYS A 65 10.82 3.10 17.28
CA LYS A 65 10.84 4.41 17.93
C LYS A 65 10.93 5.56 16.92
N ARG A 66 11.75 5.41 15.88
CA ARG A 66 11.86 6.39 14.79
C ARG A 66 10.52 6.55 14.09
N PHE A 67 9.89 5.48 13.63
CA PHE A 67 8.62 5.56 12.91
C PHE A 67 7.48 6.09 13.79
N CYS A 68 7.48 5.78 15.09
CA CYS A 68 6.59 6.43 16.05
C CYS A 68 6.75 7.95 16.07
N GLY A 69 7.99 8.41 16.19
CA GLY A 69 8.30 9.84 16.13
C GLY A 69 7.95 10.45 14.77
N LEU A 70 8.21 9.74 13.67
CA LEU A 70 7.95 10.21 12.31
C LEU A 70 6.45 10.37 12.07
N TYR A 71 5.64 9.34 12.30
CA TYR A 71 4.19 9.41 12.11
C TYR A 71 3.54 10.47 13.00
N TRP A 72 4.02 10.62 14.24
CA TRP A 72 3.52 11.65 15.14
C TRP A 72 3.91 13.07 14.72
N ARG A 73 5.16 13.28 14.28
CA ARG A 73 5.68 14.61 13.91
C ARG A 73 5.31 15.04 12.50
N THR A 74 5.11 14.10 11.57
CA THR A 74 4.59 14.36 10.23
C THR A 74 3.07 14.55 10.29
N ALA A 75 2.66 15.55 11.08
CA ALA A 75 1.26 15.85 11.32
C ALA A 75 0.54 16.22 10.02
N SER A 76 1.23 16.86 9.05
CA SER A 76 0.58 17.27 7.80
C SER A 76 -0.03 16.10 7.03
N PHE A 77 0.65 14.96 6.89
CA PHE A 77 0.09 13.79 6.21
C PHE A 77 -1.05 13.16 7.01
N ASN A 78 -0.78 12.80 8.28
CA ASN A 78 -1.75 12.07 9.11
C ASN A 78 -2.99 12.92 9.45
N LEU A 79 -2.82 14.22 9.71
CA LEU A 79 -3.92 15.15 9.95
C LEU A 79 -4.76 15.36 8.69
N THR A 80 -4.12 15.53 7.52
CA THR A 80 -4.85 15.61 6.24
C THR A 80 -5.63 14.33 6.00
N ARG A 81 -5.04 13.15 6.23
CA ARG A 81 -5.74 11.86 6.09
C ARG A 81 -6.97 11.79 6.99
N PHE A 82 -6.84 12.20 8.25
CA PHE A 82 -7.96 12.22 9.21
C PHE A 82 -9.04 13.25 8.85
N ALA A 83 -8.65 14.45 8.44
CA ALA A 83 -9.58 15.49 8.02
C ALA A 83 -10.35 15.08 6.76
N ILE A 84 -9.68 14.51 5.76
CA ILE A 84 -10.31 13.99 4.55
C ILE A 84 -11.25 12.82 4.90
N SER A 85 -10.83 11.89 5.75
CA SER A 85 -11.66 10.74 6.13
C SER A 85 -12.94 11.18 6.85
N LEU A 86 -12.83 12.11 7.80
CA LEU A 86 -13.99 12.68 8.49
C LEU A 86 -14.90 13.45 7.53
N GLY A 87 -14.32 14.32 6.69
CA GLY A 87 -15.04 15.10 5.70
C GLY A 87 -15.79 14.23 4.70
N MET A 88 -15.16 13.16 4.20
CA MET A 88 -15.80 12.18 3.32
C MET A 88 -16.92 11.43 4.04
N GLY A 89 -16.72 11.01 5.29
CA GLY A 89 -17.75 10.31 6.06
C GLY A 89 -19.02 11.15 6.22
N ILE A 90 -18.84 12.45 6.49
CA ILE A 90 -19.94 13.42 6.54
C ILE A 90 -20.55 13.63 5.16
N ALA A 91 -19.74 13.85 4.12
CA ALA A 91 -20.22 14.11 2.76
C ALA A 91 -21.06 12.95 2.21
N TYR A 92 -20.54 11.72 2.26
CA TYR A 92 -21.28 10.51 1.86
C TYR A 92 -22.50 10.30 2.74
N GLY A 93 -22.39 10.53 4.06
CA GLY A 93 -23.51 10.46 4.98
C GLY A 93 -24.66 11.39 4.56
N ILE A 94 -24.36 12.65 4.23
CA ILE A 94 -25.36 13.63 3.76
C ILE A 94 -25.93 13.23 2.40
N THR A 95 -25.09 12.79 1.45
CA THR A 95 -25.54 12.42 0.10
C THR A 95 -26.55 11.27 0.12
N TYR A 96 -26.36 10.30 1.01
CA TYR A 96 -27.19 9.10 1.09
C TYR A 96 -28.13 9.09 2.31
N VAL A 97 -28.33 10.25 2.93
CA VAL A 97 -29.24 10.39 4.08
C VAL A 97 -30.67 10.04 3.64
N ARG A 98 -31.36 9.21 4.42
CA ARG A 98 -32.73 8.74 4.14
C ARG A 98 -32.89 8.03 2.78
N THR A 99 -31.84 7.34 2.31
CA THR A 99 -31.99 6.48 1.12
C THR A 99 -32.89 5.28 1.46
N GLU A 100 -33.93 5.06 0.65
CA GLU A 100 -34.79 3.89 0.76
C GLU A 100 -34.20 2.74 -0.05
N TYR A 101 -33.80 1.65 0.62
CA TYR A 101 -33.16 0.49 -0.01
C TYR A 101 -34.17 -0.61 -0.41
N GLU A 102 -35.43 -0.25 -0.64
CA GLU A 102 -36.49 -1.21 -1.02
C GLU A 102 -36.73 -1.29 -2.53
N THR A 103 -36.39 -0.24 -3.28
CA THR A 103 -36.60 -0.21 -4.73
C THR A 103 -35.37 -0.73 -5.47
N TYR A 104 -35.56 -1.26 -6.69
CA TYR A 104 -34.44 -1.66 -7.56
C TYR A 104 -33.39 -0.55 -7.73
N SER A 105 -33.84 0.69 -7.91
CA SER A 105 -32.96 1.86 -8.00
C SER A 105 -32.25 2.13 -6.67
N GLY A 106 -32.96 2.06 -5.55
CA GLY A 106 -32.42 2.28 -4.21
C GLY A 106 -31.33 1.28 -3.83
N VAL A 107 -31.53 -0.01 -4.14
CA VAL A 107 -30.52 -1.06 -3.90
C VAL A 107 -29.28 -0.83 -4.75
N ASN A 108 -29.43 -0.54 -6.06
CA ASN A 108 -28.27 -0.25 -6.92
C ASN A 108 -27.54 1.04 -6.49
N SER A 109 -28.28 2.04 -6.01
CA SER A 109 -27.69 3.26 -5.42
C SER A 109 -26.88 2.94 -4.16
N GLY A 110 -27.42 2.11 -3.26
CA GLY A 110 -26.72 1.65 -2.05
C GLY A 110 -25.47 0.83 -2.37
N LEU A 111 -25.52 -0.06 -3.35
CA LEU A 111 -24.34 -0.82 -3.79
C LEU A 111 -23.31 0.08 -4.49
N GLY A 112 -23.77 1.07 -5.26
CA GLY A 112 -22.90 2.10 -5.86
C GLY A 112 -22.21 2.95 -4.81
N MET A 113 -22.89 3.29 -3.73
CA MET A 113 -22.31 3.96 -2.57
C MET A 113 -21.17 3.14 -1.97
N ILE A 114 -21.38 1.83 -1.70
CA ILE A 114 -20.34 0.96 -1.14
C ILE A 114 -19.14 0.83 -2.09
N TYR A 115 -19.39 0.66 -3.38
CA TYR A 115 -18.35 0.66 -4.40
C TYR A 115 -17.53 1.96 -4.41
N MET A 116 -18.19 3.12 -4.38
CA MET A 116 -17.51 4.41 -4.32
C MET A 116 -16.69 4.55 -3.03
N ILE A 117 -17.24 4.21 -1.88
CA ILE A 117 -16.54 4.34 -0.59
C ILE A 117 -15.29 3.46 -0.55
N THR A 118 -15.42 2.17 -0.89
CA THR A 118 -14.30 1.22 -0.90
C THR A 118 -13.21 1.64 -1.88
N SER A 119 -13.60 2.28 -3.00
CA SER A 119 -12.68 2.81 -4.00
C SER A 119 -11.97 4.08 -3.52
N PHE A 120 -12.70 5.11 -3.11
CA PHE A 120 -12.13 6.42 -2.75
C PHE A 120 -11.28 6.37 -1.49
N ILE A 121 -11.70 5.63 -0.45
CA ILE A 121 -10.89 5.50 0.77
C ILE A 121 -9.54 4.83 0.47
N GLY A 122 -9.55 3.85 -0.43
CA GLY A 122 -8.35 3.20 -0.92
C GLY A 122 -7.48 4.13 -1.76
N LEU A 123 -8.10 4.87 -2.68
CA LEU A 123 -7.40 5.83 -3.55
C LEU A 123 -6.70 6.94 -2.76
N ILE A 124 -7.33 7.45 -1.70
CA ILE A 124 -6.76 8.48 -0.84
C ILE A 124 -5.55 7.94 -0.08
N ALA A 125 -5.65 6.73 0.47
CA ALA A 125 -4.52 6.06 1.12
C ALA A 125 -3.34 5.87 0.15
N PHE A 126 -3.63 5.40 -1.06
CA PHE A 126 -2.64 5.17 -2.11
C PHE A 126 -1.91 6.46 -2.52
N ASN A 127 -2.66 7.48 -2.96
CA ASN A 127 -2.07 8.74 -3.45
C ASN A 127 -1.39 9.53 -2.34
N GLY A 128 -1.93 9.47 -1.12
CA GLY A 128 -1.32 10.15 0.02
C GLY A 128 0.03 9.56 0.41
N LEU A 129 0.22 8.24 0.24
CA LEU A 129 1.43 7.56 0.71
C LEU A 129 2.58 7.59 -0.30
N ILE A 130 2.30 7.60 -1.61
CA ILE A 130 3.32 7.65 -2.66
C ILE A 130 4.41 8.72 -2.42
N PRO A 131 4.08 10.02 -2.28
CA PRO A 131 5.10 11.07 -2.14
C PRO A 131 5.91 10.91 -0.84
N ILE A 132 5.25 10.52 0.25
CA ILE A 132 5.90 10.31 1.55
C ILE A 132 6.89 9.14 1.49
N ALA A 133 6.48 8.02 0.91
CA ALA A 133 7.36 6.86 0.74
C ALA A 133 8.53 7.18 -0.19
N TYR A 134 8.33 8.01 -1.22
CA TYR A 134 9.37 8.39 -2.16
C TYR A 134 10.44 9.30 -1.50
N GLU A 135 10.04 10.26 -0.66
CA GLU A 135 10.97 11.08 0.12
C GLU A 135 11.83 10.22 1.07
N GLU A 136 11.20 9.27 1.77
CA GLU A 136 11.89 8.39 2.71
C GLU A 136 12.84 7.38 2.01
N ARG A 137 12.58 7.04 0.74
CA ARG A 137 13.38 6.10 -0.05
C ARG A 137 14.85 6.51 -0.13
N ALA A 138 15.15 7.79 -0.31
CA ALA A 138 16.52 8.29 -0.40
C ALA A 138 17.28 8.13 0.92
N VAL A 139 16.58 8.40 2.04
CA VAL A 139 17.13 8.20 3.40
C VAL A 139 17.41 6.72 3.64
N PHE A 140 16.46 5.85 3.28
CA PHE A 140 16.61 4.41 3.37
C PHE A 140 17.81 3.89 2.56
N TYR A 141 18.00 4.36 1.32
CA TYR A 141 19.13 3.94 0.48
C TYR A 141 20.48 4.33 1.08
N ARG A 142 20.60 5.53 1.63
CA ARG A 142 21.82 5.98 2.32
C ARG A 142 22.13 5.12 3.54
N GLU A 143 21.13 4.87 4.38
CA GLU A 143 21.29 4.08 5.62
C GLU A 143 21.57 2.60 5.32
N ARG A 144 20.95 2.06 4.27
CA ARG A 144 21.24 0.71 3.79
C ARG A 144 22.66 0.60 3.22
N ALA A 145 23.16 1.61 2.52
CA ALA A 145 24.54 1.62 2.02
C ALA A 145 25.56 1.58 3.16
N ALA A 146 25.28 2.28 4.27
CA ALA A 146 26.09 2.28 5.49
C ALA A 146 25.92 1.02 6.37
N GLN A 147 25.10 0.04 5.96
CA GLN A 147 24.76 -1.16 6.75
C GLN A 147 24.23 -0.84 8.17
N THR A 148 23.53 0.30 8.35
CA THR A 148 23.04 0.72 9.66
C THR A 148 22.02 -0.26 10.27
N TYR A 149 21.17 -0.84 9.42
CA TYR A 149 20.14 -1.79 9.83
C TYR A 149 19.73 -2.74 8.68
N ASN A 150 18.97 -3.77 9.02
CA ASN A 150 18.35 -4.70 8.09
C ASN A 150 17.11 -4.08 7.44
N ALA A 151 16.95 -4.25 6.12
CA ALA A 151 15.78 -3.76 5.38
C ALA A 151 14.47 -4.30 5.97
N PHE A 152 14.50 -5.51 6.54
CA PHE A 152 13.36 -6.10 7.24
C PHE A 152 12.87 -5.23 8.40
N TRP A 153 13.76 -4.73 9.26
CA TRP A 153 13.35 -3.92 10.41
C TRP A 153 12.84 -2.54 10.01
N TYR A 154 13.31 -2.02 8.88
CA TYR A 154 12.78 -0.77 8.33
C TYR A 154 11.35 -0.97 7.86
N PHE A 155 11.11 -1.98 7.02
CA PHE A 155 9.77 -2.36 6.56
C PHE A 155 8.83 -2.68 7.74
N PHE A 156 9.31 -3.44 8.72
CA PHE A 156 8.53 -3.79 9.90
C PHE A 156 8.11 -2.55 10.69
N GLY A 157 9.04 -1.64 10.96
CA GLY A 157 8.74 -0.40 11.68
C GLY A 157 7.75 0.51 10.92
N LEU A 158 7.89 0.62 9.60
CA LEU A 158 6.98 1.37 8.75
C LEU A 158 5.57 0.74 8.75
N GLY A 159 5.47 -0.54 8.41
CA GLY A 159 4.20 -1.25 8.29
C GLY A 159 3.42 -1.38 9.60
N VAL A 160 4.11 -1.59 10.73
CA VAL A 160 3.45 -1.64 12.06
C VAL A 160 2.82 -0.31 12.42
N MET A 161 3.44 0.82 12.04
CA MET A 161 2.89 2.14 12.33
C MET A 161 1.77 2.54 11.37
N GLU A 162 1.71 2.00 10.15
CA GLU A 162 0.58 2.26 9.26
C GLU A 162 -0.74 1.68 9.80
N ILE A 163 -0.71 0.51 10.46
CA ILE A 163 -1.91 -0.17 11.00
C ILE A 163 -2.78 0.70 11.93
N PRO A 164 -2.28 1.25 13.05
CA PRO A 164 -3.12 2.04 13.96
C PRO A 164 -3.64 3.33 13.31
N TYR A 165 -2.87 3.90 12.39
CA TYR A 165 -3.20 5.13 11.69
C TYR A 165 -4.26 4.93 10.61
N ALA A 166 -4.17 3.83 9.84
CA ALA A 166 -5.23 3.37 8.95
C ALA A 166 -6.52 3.06 9.73
N ALA A 167 -6.41 2.32 10.83
CA ALA A 167 -7.52 1.97 11.71
C ALA A 167 -8.27 3.20 12.25
N ALA A 168 -7.54 4.21 12.74
CA ALA A 168 -8.11 5.47 13.21
C ALA A 168 -8.78 6.25 12.07
N SER A 169 -8.17 6.28 10.88
CA SER A 169 -8.71 6.99 9.72
C SER A 169 -10.04 6.43 9.26
N VAL A 170 -10.13 5.10 9.15
CA VAL A 170 -11.36 4.39 8.78
C VAL A 170 -12.44 4.57 9.85
N LEU A 171 -12.06 4.57 11.13
CA LEU A 171 -13.01 4.80 12.21
C LEU A 171 -13.61 6.22 12.14
N LEU A 172 -12.78 7.23 11.90
CA LEU A 172 -13.23 8.63 11.72
C LEU A 172 -14.19 8.79 10.52
N PHE A 173 -14.00 7.98 9.47
CA PHE A 173 -14.94 7.91 8.35
C PHE A 173 -16.26 7.23 8.73
N LEU A 174 -16.19 6.05 9.34
CA LEU A 174 -17.38 5.22 9.61
C LEU A 174 -18.29 5.78 10.70
N ILE A 175 -17.75 6.43 11.73
CA ILE A 175 -18.55 6.98 12.85
C ILE A 175 -19.69 7.89 12.36
N PRO A 176 -19.45 8.93 11.56
CA PRO A 176 -20.53 9.76 11.03
C PRO A 176 -21.28 9.06 9.88
N PHE A 177 -20.58 8.32 9.02
CA PHE A 177 -21.17 7.74 7.82
C PHE A 177 -22.23 6.68 8.13
N PHE A 178 -21.83 5.64 8.89
CA PHE A 178 -22.60 4.41 9.04
C PHE A 178 -24.03 4.62 9.58
N PRO A 179 -24.25 5.36 10.69
CA PRO A 179 -25.60 5.63 11.16
C PRO A 179 -26.38 6.61 10.26
N THR A 180 -25.71 7.57 9.62
CA THR A 180 -26.39 8.61 8.82
C THR A 180 -27.05 8.04 7.57
N VAL A 181 -26.43 7.01 6.96
CA VAL A 181 -26.99 6.31 5.79
C VAL A 181 -28.01 5.22 6.17
N GLY A 182 -28.34 5.08 7.45
CA GLY A 182 -29.35 4.15 7.96
C GLY A 182 -28.84 2.75 8.28
N PHE A 183 -27.52 2.50 8.25
CA PHE A 183 -26.97 1.21 8.67
C PHE A 183 -26.90 1.11 10.20
N SER A 184 -27.14 -0.09 10.72
CA SER A 184 -27.16 -0.35 12.15
C SER A 184 -26.52 -1.70 12.49
N GLY A 185 -26.31 -1.96 13.79
CA GLY A 185 -25.70 -3.19 14.29
C GLY A 185 -24.19 -3.06 14.53
N ILE A 186 -23.76 -3.39 15.75
CA ILE A 186 -22.35 -3.32 16.16
C ILE A 186 -21.48 -4.32 15.39
N GLY A 187 -22.02 -5.52 15.08
CA GLY A 187 -21.31 -6.53 14.30
C GLY A 187 -21.05 -6.06 12.87
N ALA A 188 -22.07 -5.48 12.22
CA ALA A 188 -21.94 -4.91 10.89
C ALA A 188 -20.98 -3.71 10.87
N PHE A 189 -21.05 -2.82 11.87
CA PHE A 189 -20.12 -1.69 12.01
C PHE A 189 -18.66 -2.15 12.12
N LEU A 190 -18.36 -3.08 13.04
CA LEU A 190 -17.01 -3.57 13.26
C LEU A 190 -16.47 -4.38 12.09
N THR A 191 -17.33 -5.14 11.40
CA THR A 191 -16.93 -5.91 10.22
C THR A 191 -16.63 -4.99 9.05
N SER A 192 -17.48 -4.00 8.78
CA SER A 192 -17.22 -2.95 7.77
C SER A 192 -15.97 -2.15 8.09
N TRP A 193 -15.72 -1.84 9.38
CA TRP A 193 -14.47 -1.22 9.82
C TRP A 193 -13.26 -2.09 9.48
N LEU A 194 -13.28 -3.39 9.83
CA LEU A 194 -12.21 -4.32 9.49
C LEU A 194 -11.97 -4.39 7.96
N VAL A 195 -13.02 -4.52 7.16
CA VAL A 195 -12.93 -4.60 5.69
C VAL A 195 -12.27 -3.35 5.12
N LEU A 196 -12.68 -2.17 5.56
CA LEU A 196 -12.12 -0.90 5.10
C LEU A 196 -10.67 -0.71 5.59
N VAL A 197 -10.33 -1.16 6.80
CA VAL A 197 -8.93 -1.14 7.29
C VAL A 197 -8.03 -2.03 6.42
N LEU A 198 -8.47 -3.24 6.09
CA LEU A 198 -7.71 -4.13 5.21
C LEU A 198 -7.57 -3.54 3.81
N GLN A 199 -8.61 -2.89 3.28
CA GLN A 199 -8.57 -2.19 1.99
C GLN A 199 -7.55 -1.03 2.01
N VAL A 200 -7.54 -0.21 3.06
CA VAL A 200 -6.58 0.89 3.22
C VAL A 200 -5.15 0.37 3.35
N LEU A 201 -4.92 -0.69 4.13
CA LEU A 201 -3.61 -1.32 4.26
C LEU A 201 -3.10 -1.93 2.96
N HIS A 202 -3.99 -2.56 2.20
CA HIS A 202 -3.66 -3.10 0.88
C HIS A 202 -3.18 -1.96 -0.05
N GLN A 203 -3.89 -0.84 -0.05
CA GLN A 203 -3.55 0.33 -0.87
C GLN A 203 -2.25 1.01 -0.42
N ALA A 204 -2.03 1.10 0.88
CA ALA A 204 -0.77 1.59 1.44
C ALA A 204 0.42 0.73 0.99
N PHE A 205 0.36 -0.59 1.17
CA PHE A 205 1.46 -1.45 0.74
C PHE A 205 1.63 -1.53 -0.78
N MET A 206 0.55 -1.36 -1.56
CA MET A 206 0.65 -1.21 -3.01
C MET A 206 1.38 0.09 -3.40
N ALA A 207 1.08 1.21 -2.75
CA ALA A 207 1.79 2.47 -2.97
C ALA A 207 3.29 2.35 -2.65
N GLU A 208 3.62 1.79 -1.48
CA GLU A 208 5.02 1.54 -1.10
C GLU A 208 5.72 0.60 -2.09
N LEU A 209 5.07 -0.49 -2.50
CA LEU A 209 5.61 -1.41 -3.48
C LEU A 209 6.02 -0.66 -4.74
N LEU A 210 5.12 0.13 -5.32
CA LEU A 210 5.39 0.85 -6.56
C LEU A 210 6.51 1.87 -6.41
N VAL A 211 6.57 2.60 -5.28
CA VAL A 211 7.66 3.52 -4.98
C VAL A 211 9.01 2.81 -4.93
N PHE A 212 9.09 1.62 -4.32
CA PHE A 212 10.35 0.88 -4.23
C PHE A 212 10.68 0.09 -5.50
N LEU A 213 9.66 -0.31 -6.28
CA LEU A 213 9.77 -1.10 -7.51
C LEU A 213 10.06 -0.26 -8.76
N LEU A 214 9.71 1.02 -8.76
CA LEU A 214 9.84 1.88 -9.94
C LEU A 214 10.91 2.96 -9.72
N PRO A 215 11.59 3.42 -10.79
CA PRO A 215 12.73 4.33 -10.65
C PRO A 215 12.33 5.75 -10.23
N ASN A 216 11.19 6.25 -10.70
CA ASN A 216 10.77 7.64 -10.55
C ASN A 216 9.38 7.74 -9.92
N LEU A 217 9.12 8.86 -9.24
CA LEU A 217 7.85 9.17 -8.59
C LEU A 217 6.69 9.17 -9.60
N GLU A 218 6.88 9.87 -10.72
CA GLU A 218 5.85 10.05 -11.75
C GLU A 218 5.46 8.72 -12.40
N VAL A 219 6.43 7.81 -12.56
CA VAL A 219 6.18 6.46 -13.10
C VAL A 219 5.37 5.65 -12.09
N ALA A 220 5.69 5.75 -10.78
CA ALA A 220 4.92 5.07 -9.74
C ALA A 220 3.47 5.57 -9.67
N GLU A 221 3.24 6.87 -9.82
CA GLU A 221 1.91 7.45 -9.88
C GLU A 221 1.12 6.98 -11.11
N ILE A 222 1.70 7.06 -12.31
CA ILE A 222 1.02 6.67 -13.56
C ILE A 222 0.66 5.18 -13.55
N VAL A 223 1.62 4.31 -13.19
CA VAL A 223 1.39 2.86 -13.09
C VAL A 223 0.36 2.58 -12.00
N GLY A 224 0.45 3.30 -10.88
CA GLY A 224 -0.50 3.23 -9.77
C GLY A 224 -1.93 3.53 -10.16
N VAL A 225 -2.15 4.62 -10.90
CA VAL A 225 -3.46 4.99 -11.42
C VAL A 225 -4.00 3.93 -12.36
N LEU A 226 -3.16 3.41 -13.29
CA LEU A 226 -3.57 2.36 -14.21
C LEU A 226 -4.00 1.08 -13.48
N LEU A 227 -3.23 0.62 -12.49
CA LEU A 227 -3.56 -0.55 -11.69
C LEU A 227 -4.84 -0.36 -10.88
N ASN A 228 -5.05 0.82 -10.29
CA ASN A 228 -6.29 1.14 -9.60
C ASN A 228 -7.49 1.16 -10.55
N LEU A 229 -7.37 1.76 -11.74
CA LEU A 229 -8.43 1.77 -12.75
C LEU A 229 -8.85 0.36 -13.16
N LEU A 230 -7.87 -0.53 -13.39
CA LEU A 230 -8.15 -1.95 -13.66
C LEU A 230 -8.84 -2.61 -12.47
N GLY A 231 -8.36 -2.38 -11.25
CA GLY A 231 -8.97 -2.91 -10.03
C GLY A 231 -10.41 -2.44 -9.83
N TYR A 232 -10.71 -1.17 -10.13
CA TYR A 232 -12.07 -0.63 -10.05
C TYR A 232 -13.01 -1.29 -11.07
N LEU A 233 -12.56 -1.42 -12.32
CA LEU A 233 -13.32 -2.04 -13.39
C LEU A 233 -13.65 -3.51 -13.10
N PHE A 234 -12.70 -4.25 -12.53
CA PHE A 234 -12.85 -5.67 -12.19
C PHE A 234 -13.22 -5.92 -10.72
N SER A 235 -13.79 -4.92 -10.03
CA SER A 235 -14.31 -5.08 -8.66
C SER A 235 -15.68 -5.76 -8.61
N GLY A 236 -16.37 -5.86 -9.75
CA GLY A 236 -17.64 -6.58 -9.91
C GLY A 236 -18.91 -5.79 -9.57
N PHE A 237 -18.82 -4.46 -9.46
CA PHE A 237 -19.99 -3.58 -9.38
C PHE A 237 -20.40 -2.99 -10.74
N SER A 238 -19.47 -2.35 -11.46
CA SER A 238 -19.72 -1.76 -12.78
C SER A 238 -18.60 -2.17 -13.77
N PRO A 239 -18.81 -3.22 -14.59
CA PRO A 239 -20.04 -4.02 -14.70
C PRO A 239 -20.27 -4.96 -13.50
N PRO A 240 -21.52 -5.41 -13.28
CA PRO A 240 -21.81 -6.44 -12.29
C PRO A 240 -21.02 -7.72 -12.56
N ALA A 241 -20.59 -8.41 -11.49
CA ALA A 241 -19.73 -9.58 -11.62
C ALA A 241 -20.33 -10.70 -12.49
N SER A 242 -21.66 -10.87 -12.48
CA SER A 242 -22.36 -11.87 -13.31
C SER A 242 -22.27 -11.59 -14.82
N ALA A 243 -22.06 -10.32 -15.20
CA ALA A 243 -21.98 -9.88 -16.59
C ALA A 243 -20.55 -9.90 -17.14
N LEU A 244 -19.55 -10.24 -16.33
CA LEU A 244 -18.17 -10.32 -16.78
C LEU A 244 -17.98 -11.47 -17.77
N PRO A 245 -17.38 -11.25 -18.95
CA PRO A 245 -17.06 -12.31 -19.90
C PRO A 245 -16.17 -13.38 -19.26
N SER A 246 -16.39 -14.65 -19.63
CA SER A 246 -15.63 -15.80 -19.10
C SER A 246 -14.11 -15.65 -19.23
N ALA A 247 -13.64 -15.03 -20.31
CA ALA A 247 -12.23 -14.76 -20.56
C ALA A 247 -11.58 -13.77 -19.56
N THR A 248 -12.37 -12.93 -18.89
CA THR A 248 -11.88 -11.90 -17.95
C THR A 248 -12.20 -12.20 -16.49
N VAL A 249 -12.85 -13.33 -16.18
CA VAL A 249 -13.21 -13.68 -14.79
C VAL A 249 -11.98 -13.82 -13.89
N TRP A 250 -10.84 -14.28 -14.43
CA TRP A 250 -9.59 -14.37 -13.66
C TRP A 250 -9.11 -12.99 -13.17
N LEU A 251 -9.36 -11.91 -13.92
CA LEU A 251 -9.02 -10.53 -13.50
C LEU A 251 -9.86 -10.13 -12.29
N TYR A 252 -11.14 -10.51 -12.26
CA TYR A 252 -12.01 -10.34 -11.11
C TYR A 252 -11.48 -11.10 -9.89
N ASP A 253 -11.03 -12.35 -10.05
CA ASP A 253 -10.52 -13.15 -8.95
C ASP A 253 -9.19 -12.65 -8.34
N ILE A 254 -8.30 -12.09 -9.15
CA ILE A 254 -7.02 -11.55 -8.64
C ILE A 254 -7.13 -10.10 -8.14
N THR A 255 -8.27 -9.45 -8.31
CA THR A 255 -8.47 -8.05 -7.93
C THR A 255 -8.79 -7.94 -6.44
N PRO A 256 -7.94 -7.28 -5.62
CA PRO A 256 -8.17 -7.18 -4.17
C PRO A 256 -9.44 -6.39 -3.83
N MET A 257 -9.77 -5.38 -4.65
CA MET A 257 -10.94 -4.51 -4.45
C MET A 257 -12.28 -5.24 -4.56
N LYS A 258 -12.36 -6.32 -5.35
CA LYS A 258 -13.54 -7.19 -5.40
C LYS A 258 -13.92 -7.64 -3.99
N TYR A 259 -12.94 -8.08 -3.21
CA TYR A 259 -13.19 -8.68 -1.91
C TYR A 259 -13.65 -7.65 -0.88
N SER A 260 -13.16 -6.41 -0.94
CA SER A 260 -13.61 -5.34 -0.05
C SER A 260 -15.00 -4.83 -0.41
N THR A 261 -15.29 -4.61 -1.69
CA THR A 261 -16.65 -4.26 -2.14
C THR A 261 -17.63 -5.39 -1.83
N ALA A 262 -17.28 -6.65 -2.12
CA ALA A 262 -18.15 -7.79 -1.85
C ALA A 262 -18.40 -8.00 -0.35
N ALA A 263 -17.37 -7.94 0.49
CA ALA A 263 -17.52 -8.11 1.93
C ALA A 263 -18.37 -6.99 2.55
N PHE A 264 -18.09 -5.72 2.21
CA PHE A 264 -18.85 -4.61 2.78
C PHE A 264 -20.31 -4.65 2.29
N SER A 265 -20.56 -4.84 1.00
CA SER A 265 -21.93 -4.99 0.47
C SER A 265 -22.68 -6.14 1.13
N ALA A 266 -22.02 -7.29 1.31
CA ALA A 266 -22.63 -8.45 1.94
C ALA A 266 -22.93 -8.24 3.44
N VAL A 267 -22.10 -7.45 4.14
CA VAL A 267 -22.34 -7.07 5.54
C VAL A 267 -23.61 -6.23 5.70
N VAL A 268 -23.83 -5.24 4.81
CA VAL A 268 -24.96 -4.31 4.96
C VAL A 268 -26.24 -4.74 4.24
N PHE A 269 -26.13 -5.45 3.11
CA PHE A 269 -27.28 -5.83 2.28
C PHE A 269 -27.52 -7.35 2.20
N GLY A 270 -26.58 -8.17 2.68
CA GLY A 270 -26.65 -9.62 2.53
C GLY A 270 -27.27 -10.39 3.71
N ASP A 271 -27.41 -9.75 4.88
CA ASP A 271 -28.00 -10.41 6.05
C ASP A 271 -29.52 -10.54 5.89
N CYS A 272 -30.04 -11.70 6.24
CA CYS A 272 -31.46 -12.00 6.23
C CYS A 272 -31.76 -13.02 7.34
N SER A 273 -31.47 -12.60 8.57
CA SER A 273 -31.65 -13.41 9.78
C SER A 273 -32.92 -13.02 10.53
N SER A 274 -33.35 -11.76 10.39
CA SER A 274 -34.54 -11.17 11.00
C SER A 274 -35.40 -10.44 9.96
N ASP A 275 -36.72 -10.36 10.16
CA ASP A 275 -37.67 -9.71 9.23
C ASP A 275 -37.39 -8.21 8.99
N GLY A 276 -36.54 -7.57 9.80
CA GLY A 276 -36.12 -6.17 9.63
C GLY A 276 -34.80 -5.97 8.88
N ASP A 277 -34.12 -7.05 8.46
CA ASP A 277 -32.84 -6.95 7.75
C ASP A 277 -33.05 -6.61 6.28
N LEU A 278 -32.20 -5.73 5.74
CA LEU A 278 -32.29 -5.27 4.36
C LEU A 278 -32.23 -6.42 3.34
N GLY A 279 -31.52 -7.51 3.63
CA GLY A 279 -31.41 -8.66 2.72
C GLY A 279 -32.72 -9.43 2.56
N CYS A 280 -33.61 -9.42 3.55
CA CYS A 280 -34.94 -10.06 3.47
C CYS A 280 -35.97 -9.19 2.74
N THR A 281 -35.70 -7.90 2.55
CA THR A 281 -36.62 -6.96 1.90
C THR A 281 -36.89 -7.38 0.46
N ARG A 282 -38.17 -7.42 0.09
CA ARG A 282 -38.59 -7.66 -1.30
C ARG A 282 -38.39 -6.40 -2.12
N MET A 283 -37.68 -6.53 -3.23
CA MET A 283 -37.40 -5.40 -4.10
C MET A 283 -38.67 -4.97 -4.85
N THR A 284 -38.93 -3.67 -4.87
CA THR A 284 -40.02 -3.06 -5.65
C THR A 284 -39.46 -2.40 -6.91
N ASN A 285 -40.32 -2.18 -7.92
CA ASN A 285 -39.95 -1.57 -9.21
C ASN A 285 -38.82 -2.33 -9.95
N VAL A 286 -38.84 -3.65 -9.88
CA VAL A 286 -37.88 -4.52 -10.54
C VAL A 286 -38.14 -4.54 -12.06
N PRO A 287 -37.12 -4.43 -12.93
CA PRO A 287 -37.29 -4.51 -14.38
C PRO A 287 -37.87 -5.85 -14.83
N PRO A 288 -38.63 -5.91 -15.95
CA PRO A 288 -39.20 -7.16 -16.47
C PRO A 288 -38.20 -8.26 -16.84
N SER A 289 -36.91 -7.94 -16.92
CA SER A 289 -35.83 -8.88 -17.20
C SER A 289 -35.42 -9.72 -15.97
N LEU A 290 -35.87 -9.36 -14.77
CA LEU A 290 -35.56 -10.04 -13.52
C LEU A 290 -36.82 -10.70 -12.92
N PRO A 291 -36.69 -11.77 -12.13
CA PRO A 291 -37.83 -12.46 -11.52
C PRO A 291 -38.70 -11.53 -10.64
N GLU A 292 -40.02 -11.70 -10.71
CA GLU A 292 -40.95 -11.03 -9.81
C GLU A 292 -40.80 -11.60 -8.37
N ASN A 293 -40.78 -10.71 -7.36
CA ASN A 293 -40.53 -11.01 -5.94
C ASN A 293 -39.09 -11.34 -5.53
N LEU A 294 -38.09 -10.79 -6.23
CA LEU A 294 -36.68 -10.92 -5.85
C LEU A 294 -36.37 -10.18 -4.54
N THR A 295 -35.68 -10.84 -3.61
CA THR A 295 -35.15 -10.19 -2.39
C THR A 295 -33.83 -9.48 -2.66
N VAL A 296 -33.47 -8.50 -1.83
CA VAL A 296 -32.17 -7.80 -1.94
C VAL A 296 -31.01 -8.79 -1.87
N LYS A 297 -31.08 -9.77 -0.96
CA LYS A 297 -30.06 -10.82 -0.86
C LYS A 297 -29.93 -11.63 -2.15
N GLU A 298 -31.03 -12.14 -2.69
CA GLU A 298 -30.99 -12.93 -3.94
C GLU A 298 -30.47 -12.11 -5.11
N TYR A 299 -30.83 -10.82 -5.21
CA TYR A 299 -30.31 -9.91 -6.21
C TYR A 299 -28.80 -9.72 -6.07
N LEU A 300 -28.31 -9.54 -4.83
CA LEU A 300 -26.89 -9.38 -4.54
C LEU A 300 -26.07 -10.64 -4.90
N GLU A 301 -26.60 -11.83 -4.58
CA GLU A 301 -25.94 -13.10 -4.84
C GLU A 301 -25.94 -13.47 -6.33
N THR A 302 -27.01 -13.15 -7.07
CA THR A 302 -27.15 -13.50 -8.49
C THR A 302 -26.50 -12.48 -9.43
N ASN A 303 -26.69 -11.18 -9.18
CA ASN A 303 -26.21 -10.13 -10.08
C ASN A 303 -24.76 -9.71 -9.78
N PHE A 304 -24.38 -9.64 -8.50
CA PHE A 304 -23.05 -9.15 -8.09
C PHE A 304 -22.13 -10.25 -7.55
N LEU A 305 -22.63 -11.49 -7.39
CA LEU A 305 -21.90 -12.61 -6.81
C LEU A 305 -21.37 -12.31 -5.39
N MET A 306 -22.05 -11.46 -4.63
CA MET A 306 -21.66 -11.08 -3.27
C MET A 306 -22.55 -11.80 -2.26
N LYS A 307 -21.98 -12.76 -1.53
CA LYS A 307 -22.71 -13.61 -0.58
C LYS A 307 -22.38 -13.28 0.87
N HIS A 308 -23.40 -13.26 1.73
CA HIS A 308 -23.23 -13.03 3.17
C HIS A 308 -22.38 -14.11 3.86
N SER A 309 -22.52 -15.37 3.44
CA SER A 309 -21.72 -16.48 3.99
C SER A 309 -20.22 -16.37 3.69
N GLU A 310 -19.82 -15.52 2.75
CA GLU A 310 -18.45 -15.42 2.24
C GLU A 310 -17.68 -14.22 2.81
N ILE A 311 -18.28 -13.44 3.72
CA ILE A 311 -17.67 -12.25 4.34
C ILE A 311 -16.28 -12.57 4.90
N TRP A 312 -16.16 -13.59 5.76
CA TRP A 312 -14.89 -13.95 6.37
C TRP A 312 -13.87 -14.52 5.38
N ARG A 313 -14.34 -15.20 4.34
CA ARG A 313 -13.48 -15.66 3.24
C ARG A 313 -12.89 -14.46 2.48
N ASN A 314 -13.71 -13.46 2.20
CA ASN A 314 -13.29 -12.23 1.53
C ASN A 314 -12.32 -11.42 2.40
N CYS A 315 -12.57 -11.30 3.71
CA CYS A 315 -11.61 -10.72 4.66
C CYS A 315 -10.27 -11.47 4.68
N GLY A 316 -10.31 -12.81 4.63
CA GLY A 316 -9.12 -13.65 4.52
C GLY A 316 -8.32 -13.38 3.26
N PHE A 317 -8.98 -13.27 2.10
CA PHE A 317 -8.32 -12.90 0.84
C PHE A 317 -7.74 -11.48 0.88
N LEU A 318 -8.45 -10.49 1.44
CA LEU A 318 -7.91 -9.15 1.62
C LEU A 318 -6.64 -9.15 2.47
N LEU A 319 -6.65 -9.85 3.61
CA LEU A 319 -5.47 -10.00 4.46
C LEU A 319 -4.32 -10.69 3.72
N LEU A 320 -4.62 -11.72 2.92
CA LEU A 320 -3.63 -12.37 2.07
C LEU A 320 -2.99 -11.39 1.08
N PHE A 321 -3.78 -10.55 0.41
CA PHE A 321 -3.24 -9.51 -0.47
C PHE A 321 -2.39 -8.48 0.27
N VAL A 322 -2.84 -8.00 1.44
CA VAL A 322 -2.05 -7.11 2.30
C VAL A 322 -0.66 -7.73 2.59
N VAL A 323 -0.62 -9.01 2.94
CA VAL A 323 0.64 -9.73 3.22
C VAL A 323 1.47 -9.93 1.96
N ILE A 324 0.88 -10.30 0.82
CA ILE A 324 1.58 -10.50 -0.45
C ILE A 324 2.26 -9.20 -0.91
N PHE A 325 1.50 -8.09 -0.93
CA PHE A 325 2.05 -6.79 -1.30
C PHE A 325 3.14 -6.35 -0.31
N GLY A 326 2.95 -6.57 1.00
CA GLY A 326 3.98 -6.32 2.00
C GLY A 326 5.27 -7.12 1.76
N ILE A 327 5.16 -8.41 1.42
CA ILE A 327 6.31 -9.26 1.08
C ILE A 327 7.02 -8.72 -0.17
N PHE A 328 6.28 -8.37 -1.23
CA PHE A 328 6.87 -7.79 -2.43
C PHE A 328 7.54 -6.44 -2.16
N THR A 329 6.95 -5.60 -1.31
CA THR A 329 7.56 -4.34 -0.86
C THR A 329 8.88 -4.60 -0.16
N LEU A 330 8.92 -5.56 0.77
CA LEU A 330 10.15 -5.96 1.45
C LEU A 330 11.22 -6.48 0.47
N LEU A 331 10.83 -7.30 -0.51
CA LEU A 331 11.73 -7.80 -1.53
C LEU A 331 12.28 -6.66 -2.41
N ALA A 332 11.42 -5.73 -2.83
CA ALA A 332 11.83 -4.54 -3.57
C ALA A 332 12.82 -3.69 -2.75
N MET A 333 12.50 -3.42 -1.47
CA MET A 333 13.40 -2.73 -0.53
C MET A 333 14.73 -3.46 -0.32
N ARG A 334 14.75 -4.80 -0.40
CA ARG A 334 15.97 -5.59 -0.20
C ARG A 334 16.86 -5.64 -1.44
N PHE A 335 16.28 -5.83 -2.62
CA PHE A 335 17.02 -6.16 -3.83
C PHE A 335 17.19 -5.01 -4.82
N LEU A 336 16.31 -3.99 -4.80
CA LEU A 336 16.37 -2.88 -5.73
C LEU A 336 17.10 -1.66 -5.13
N ASN A 337 17.90 -0.98 -5.95
CA ASN A 337 18.57 0.27 -5.60
C ASN A 337 18.79 1.12 -6.86
N TYR A 338 18.05 2.21 -7.01
CA TYR A 338 18.17 3.09 -8.18
C TYR A 338 19.22 4.20 -8.03
N GLN A 339 19.93 4.27 -6.89
CA GLN A 339 21.09 5.16 -6.74
C GLN A 339 22.40 4.51 -7.23
N LYS A 340 22.43 3.19 -7.43
CA LYS A 340 23.59 2.51 -8.01
C LYS A 340 23.46 2.58 -9.53
N LYS A 341 24.36 3.32 -10.18
CA LYS A 341 24.51 3.32 -11.63
C LYS A 341 24.92 1.94 -12.13
#